data_AF-A0A7S3C4E1-F1
#
_entry.id   AF-A0A7S3C4E1-F1
#
_cell.length_a   1.000
_cell.length_b   1.000
_cell.length_c   1.000
_cell.angle_alpha   90.00
_cell.angle_beta   90.00
_cell.angle_gamma   90.00
#
_symmetry.space_group_name_H-M   'P 1'
#
loop_
_entity.id
_entity.type
_entity.pdbx_description
1 polymer ?
#
loop_
_entity_poly.entity_id
_entity_poly.type
_entity_poly.pdbx_seq_one_letter_code
_entity_poly.pdbx_strand_id
1 'polypeptide(L)'
;MGVLGHDAFDVSFMLCSRSMITCLTRKYGAKSCKPLQRIWRDEVFDGRYTPTNTIMLDDCGRNFVMNSQNGLKIRPYRNCHTNRATDSELAKLARYLLAIGSLPSLSELDHSKWERWLRRHDRKQRGSG
;
A
#
# COMPACT_ATOMS: atom_id res chain seq x y z
N MET A 1 4.44 -17.04 -15.23
CA MET A 1 4.96 -17.04 -13.84
C MET A 1 5.79 -15.78 -13.72
N GLY A 2 5.43 -14.77 -12.91
CA GLY A 2 6.02 -13.44 -13.15
C GLY A 2 6.07 -12.46 -11.98
N VAL A 3 6.16 -12.97 -10.74
CA VAL A 3 6.39 -12.11 -9.56
C VAL A 3 7.40 -12.75 -8.61
N LEU A 4 7.41 -14.08 -8.49
CA LEU A 4 8.39 -14.80 -7.69
C LEU A 4 9.58 -15.21 -8.58
N GLY A 5 10.81 -14.92 -8.15
CA GLY A 5 12.05 -15.29 -8.85
C GLY A 5 12.42 -14.36 -10.01
N HIS A 6 12.23 -13.05 -9.86
CA HIS A 6 12.64 -12.05 -10.85
C HIS A 6 13.99 -11.44 -10.44
N ASP A 7 14.97 -11.38 -11.34
CA ASP A 7 16.36 -10.96 -10.98
C ASP A 7 16.46 -9.54 -10.41
N ALA A 8 15.51 -8.66 -10.73
CA ALA A 8 15.51 -7.28 -10.25
C ALA A 8 14.90 -7.06 -8.84
N PHE A 9 14.18 -8.03 -8.27
CA PHE A 9 13.58 -7.87 -6.93
C PHE A 9 13.21 -9.20 -6.28
N ASP A 10 13.25 -9.22 -4.95
CA ASP A 10 12.81 -10.34 -4.14
C ASP A 10 11.54 -10.02 -3.35
N VAL A 11 10.72 -11.06 -3.12
CA VAL A 11 9.53 -10.99 -2.26
C VAL A 11 9.89 -11.57 -0.90
N SER A 12 9.85 -10.76 0.16
CA SER A 12 10.31 -11.17 1.50
C SER A 12 9.50 -12.32 2.10
N PHE A 13 8.17 -12.32 1.95
CA PHE A 13 7.28 -13.38 2.46
C PHE A 13 5.89 -13.28 1.83
N MET A 14 5.07 -14.33 2.01
CA MET A 14 3.69 -14.38 1.55
C MET A 14 2.72 -14.67 2.70
N LEU A 15 1.59 -13.97 2.70
CA LEU A 15 0.47 -14.19 3.61
C LEU A 15 -0.76 -14.65 2.82
N CYS A 16 -1.56 -15.54 3.42
CA CYS A 16 -2.80 -16.03 2.82
C CYS A 16 -4.03 -15.62 3.64
N SER A 17 -5.22 -15.98 3.18
CA SER A 17 -6.49 -15.67 3.87
C SER A 17 -6.54 -16.17 5.32
N ARG A 18 -5.79 -17.21 5.67
CA ARG A 18 -5.69 -17.74 7.05
C ARG A 18 -5.06 -16.74 8.03
N SER A 19 -4.33 -15.73 7.54
CA SER A 19 -3.77 -14.68 8.38
C SER A 19 -4.70 -13.48 8.55
N MET A 20 -5.88 -13.50 7.92
CA MET A 20 -6.90 -12.48 8.12
C MET A 20 -7.67 -12.74 9.41
N ILE A 21 -8.18 -11.67 10.02
CA ILE A 21 -9.07 -11.77 11.17
C ILE A 21 -10.44 -11.20 10.83
N THR A 22 -11.46 -11.58 11.60
CA THR A 22 -12.81 -11.05 11.44
C THR A 22 -13.04 -9.93 12.45
N CYS A 23 -13.20 -8.72 11.92
CA CYS A 23 -13.52 -7.51 12.65
C CYS A 23 -15.05 -7.34 12.73
N LEU A 24 -15.64 -7.29 13.93
CA LEU A 24 -17.06 -6.94 14.10
C LEU A 24 -17.24 -5.42 14.11
N THR A 25 -18.02 -4.89 13.17
CA THR A 25 -18.32 -3.45 13.08
C THR A 25 -19.79 -3.20 13.40
N ARG A 26 -20.08 -2.15 14.18
CA ARG A 26 -21.47 -1.77 14.53
C ARG A 26 -22.33 -1.48 13.29
N LYS A 27 -21.76 -0.85 12.27
CA LYS A 27 -22.48 -0.38 11.09
C LYS A 27 -22.62 -1.43 9.98
N TYR A 28 -21.64 -2.33 9.82
CA TYR A 28 -21.56 -3.21 8.66
C TYR A 28 -21.46 -4.70 9.02
N GLY A 29 -21.60 -5.05 10.29
CA GLY A 29 -21.48 -6.42 10.80
C GLY A 29 -20.04 -6.93 10.73
N ALA A 30 -19.89 -8.26 10.67
CA ALA A 30 -18.61 -8.93 10.61
C ALA A 30 -17.92 -8.75 9.24
N LYS A 31 -16.67 -8.29 9.24
CA LYS A 31 -15.85 -8.09 8.04
C LYS A 31 -14.45 -8.65 8.24
N SER A 32 -13.94 -9.37 7.25
CA SER A 32 -12.55 -9.84 7.28
C SER A 32 -11.59 -8.70 6.92
N CYS A 33 -10.51 -8.61 7.68
CA CYS A 33 -9.50 -7.55 7.64
C CYS A 33 -8.09 -8.18 7.69
N LYS A 34 -7.09 -7.52 7.09
CA LYS A 34 -5.67 -7.92 7.05
C LYS A 34 -4.89 -7.11 8.10
N PRO A 35 -4.64 -7.65 9.31
CA PRO A 35 -3.88 -6.93 10.35
C PRO A 35 -2.41 -6.76 9.97
N LEU A 36 -1.93 -5.52 9.81
CA LEU A 36 -0.49 -5.26 9.66
C LEU A 36 0.27 -5.54 10.95
N GLN A 37 -0.41 -5.52 12.10
CA GLN A 37 0.16 -5.88 13.40
C GLN A 37 0.76 -7.29 13.39
N ARG A 38 0.25 -8.20 12.55
CA ARG A 38 0.82 -9.54 12.40
C ARG A 38 2.22 -9.50 11.82
N ILE A 39 2.54 -8.50 11.00
CA ILE A 39 3.87 -8.27 10.43
C ILE A 39 4.72 -7.49 11.43
N TRP A 40 4.18 -6.41 12.00
CA TRP A 40 4.93 -5.53 12.91
C TRP A 40 5.38 -6.20 14.22
N ARG A 41 4.68 -7.26 14.64
CA ARG A 41 5.01 -8.02 15.86
C ARG A 41 5.74 -9.33 15.57
N ASP A 42 6.01 -9.63 14.30
CA ASP A 42 6.74 -10.86 13.95
C ASP A 42 8.21 -10.68 14.28
N GLU A 43 8.74 -11.56 15.13
CA GLU A 43 10.13 -11.53 15.59
C GLU A 43 11.13 -11.68 14.44
N VAL A 44 10.73 -12.33 13.34
CA VAL A 44 11.59 -12.47 12.13
C VAL A 44 11.99 -11.11 11.56
N PHE A 45 11.15 -10.08 11.73
CA PHE A 45 11.44 -8.74 11.22
C PHE A 45 12.14 -7.83 12.22
N ASP A 46 12.35 -8.25 13.47
CA ASP A 46 13.11 -7.52 14.50
C ASP A 46 12.77 -6.02 14.56
N GLY A 47 11.48 -5.70 14.59
CA GLY A 47 10.99 -4.32 14.65
C GLY A 47 11.26 -3.46 13.40
N ARG A 48 11.77 -4.03 12.30
CA ARG A 48 12.07 -3.30 11.06
C ARG A 48 10.85 -2.64 10.44
N TYR A 49 9.67 -3.23 10.60
CA TYR A 49 8.41 -2.70 10.07
C TYR A 49 7.53 -2.17 11.20
N THR A 50 7.09 -0.91 11.05
CA THR A 50 6.28 -0.18 12.02
C THR A 50 5.16 0.59 11.30
N PRO A 51 4.19 1.16 12.05
CA PRO A 51 3.18 2.04 11.45
C PRO A 51 3.75 3.27 10.75
N THR A 52 4.97 3.70 11.07
CA THR A 52 5.57 4.91 10.50
C THR A 52 6.27 4.65 9.16
N ASN A 53 6.57 3.40 8.80
CA ASN A 53 7.30 3.06 7.58
C ASN A 53 6.61 2.01 6.70
N THR A 54 5.40 1.59 7.07
CA THR A 54 4.63 0.57 6.34
C THR A 54 3.48 1.21 5.56
N ILE A 55 3.30 0.82 4.29
CA ILE A 55 2.13 1.16 3.49
C ILE A 55 1.55 -0.11 2.84
N MET A 56 0.22 -0.21 2.80
CA MET A 56 -0.53 -1.33 2.25
C MET A 56 -1.36 -0.85 1.06
N LEU A 57 -1.08 -1.40 -0.12
CA LEU A 57 -1.84 -1.12 -1.34
C LEU A 57 -2.90 -2.20 -1.56
N ASP A 58 -4.17 -1.82 -1.60
CA ASP A 58 -5.27 -2.77 -1.78
C ASP A 58 -6.46 -2.06 -2.43
N ASP A 59 -7.16 -2.70 -3.37
CA ASP A 59 -8.32 -2.08 -4.03
C ASP A 59 -9.57 -2.11 -3.13
N CYS A 60 -9.54 -2.91 -2.06
CA CYS A 60 -10.63 -3.12 -1.13
C CYS A 60 -10.36 -2.49 0.24
N GLY A 61 -10.93 -1.30 0.47
CA GLY A 61 -10.71 -0.52 1.69
C GLY A 61 -11.03 -1.22 3.01
N ARG A 62 -11.88 -2.26 3.00
CA ARG A 62 -12.18 -3.06 4.20
C ARG A 62 -10.97 -3.87 4.69
N ASN A 63 -10.04 -4.22 3.78
CA ASN A 63 -8.90 -5.05 4.11
C ASN A 63 -7.95 -4.36 5.08
N PHE A 64 -7.86 -3.04 5.07
CA PHE A 64 -7.02 -2.26 5.98
C PHE A 64 -7.84 -1.44 6.99
N VAL A 65 -9.07 -1.85 7.32
CA VAL A 65 -9.93 -1.10 8.26
C VAL A 65 -9.30 -0.90 9.64
N MET A 66 -8.46 -1.82 10.10
CA MET A 66 -7.72 -1.69 11.37
C MET A 66 -6.41 -0.90 11.26
N ASN A 67 -5.98 -0.59 10.04
CA ASN A 67 -4.72 0.07 9.73
C ASN A 67 -5.00 1.20 8.73
N SER A 68 -6.07 1.98 8.98
CA SER A 68 -6.61 2.94 8.01
C SER A 68 -5.57 3.95 7.55
N GLN A 69 -4.69 4.40 8.45
CA GLN A 69 -3.59 5.32 8.15
C GLN A 69 -2.51 4.70 7.26
N ASN A 70 -2.34 3.38 7.29
CA ASN A 70 -1.33 2.67 6.47
C ASN A 70 -1.90 2.15 5.15
N GLY A 71 -3.20 2.33 4.90
CA GLY A 71 -3.87 1.83 3.71
C GLY A 71 -3.97 2.86 2.60
N LEU A 72 -3.58 2.49 1.38
CA LEU A 72 -3.84 3.24 0.15
C LEU A 72 -4.75 2.43 -0.76
N LYS A 73 -5.95 2.97 -0.99
CA LYS A 73 -6.91 2.34 -1.90
C LYS A 73 -6.53 2.58 -3.35
N ILE A 74 -6.12 1.53 -4.06
CA ILE A 74 -5.77 1.61 -5.49
C ILE A 74 -7.01 1.45 -6.38
N ARG A 75 -6.94 1.92 -7.64
CA ARG A 75 -7.97 1.61 -8.63
C ARG A 75 -7.90 0.12 -8.99
N PRO A 76 -9.04 -0.61 -8.99
CA PRO A 76 -9.04 -2.00 -9.39
C PRO A 76 -8.74 -2.11 -10.89
N TYR A 77 -7.83 -3.00 -11.27
CA TYR A 77 -7.54 -3.28 -12.67
C TYR A 77 -8.66 -4.15 -13.27
N ARG A 78 -9.63 -3.50 -13.93
CA ARG A 78 -10.78 -4.16 -14.58
C ARG A 78 -10.64 -4.12 -16.10
N ASN A 79 -11.27 -5.08 -16.78
CA ASN A 79 -11.28 -5.18 -18.25
C ASN A 79 -9.88 -5.15 -18.87
N CYS A 80 -9.00 -6.05 -18.41
CA CYS A 80 -7.59 -6.06 -18.81
C CYS A 80 -7.36 -6.19 -20.33
N HIS A 81 -8.34 -6.69 -21.07
CA HIS A 81 -8.24 -6.87 -22.52
C HIS A 81 -8.32 -5.52 -23.26
N THR A 82 -9.03 -4.54 -22.70
CA THR A 82 -9.19 -3.19 -23.29
C THR A 82 -8.26 -2.18 -22.64
N ASN A 83 -7.99 -2.31 -21.35
CA ASN A 83 -7.33 -1.27 -20.56
C ASN A 83 -5.82 -1.48 -20.37
N ARG A 84 -5.25 -2.58 -20.88
CA ARG A 84 -3.81 -2.87 -20.75
C ARG A 84 -2.91 -1.77 -21.29
N ALA A 85 -3.29 -1.14 -22.41
CA ALA A 85 -2.47 -0.12 -23.04
C ALA A 85 -2.55 1.25 -22.35
N THR A 86 -3.59 1.51 -21.56
CA THR A 86 -3.89 2.83 -20.98
C THR A 86 -3.73 2.87 -19.46
N ASP A 87 -3.72 1.70 -18.79
CA ASP A 87 -3.49 1.63 -17.36
C ASP A 87 -2.07 2.08 -17.01
N SER A 88 -2.00 3.08 -16.13
CA SER A 88 -0.76 3.67 -15.64
C SER A 88 -0.76 3.76 -14.11
N GLU A 89 -1.65 3.03 -13.43
CA GLU A 89 -1.83 3.14 -11.99
C GLU A 89 -0.57 2.71 -11.24
N LEU A 90 0.00 1.54 -11.59
CA LEU A 90 1.23 1.04 -10.98
C LEU A 90 2.43 1.94 -11.27
N ALA A 91 2.53 2.53 -12.47
CA ALA A 91 3.60 3.47 -12.79
C ALA A 91 3.53 4.75 -11.92
N LYS A 92 2.32 5.28 -11.69
CA LYS A 92 2.11 6.42 -10.79
C LYS A 92 2.39 6.04 -9.33
N LEU A 93 1.98 4.85 -8.90
CA LEU A 93 2.24 4.34 -7.56
C LEU A 93 3.74 4.14 -7.32
N ALA A 94 4.49 3.60 -8.28
CA ALA A 94 5.95 3.47 -8.17
C ALA A 94 6.60 4.84 -7.93
N ARG A 95 6.20 5.87 -8.68
CA ARG A 95 6.68 7.26 -8.46
C ARG A 95 6.30 7.79 -7.08
N TYR A 96 5.09 7.51 -6.61
CA TYR A 96 4.66 7.90 -5.27
C TYR A 96 5.47 7.21 -4.17
N LEU A 97 5.68 5.89 -4.28
CA LEU A 97 6.47 5.10 -3.34
C LEU A 97 7.93 5.57 -3.27
N LEU A 98 8.55 5.84 -4.42
CA LEU A 98 9.91 6.40 -4.48
C LEU A 98 9.97 7.78 -3.80
N ALA A 99 8.96 8.64 -4.00
CA ALA A 99 8.93 9.98 -3.42
C ALA A 99 8.69 9.99 -1.90
N ILE A 100 7.90 9.05 -1.37
CA ILE A 100 7.65 8.97 0.08
C ILE A 100 8.69 8.12 0.82
N GLY A 101 9.43 7.27 0.11
CA GLY A 101 10.41 6.36 0.70
C GLY A 101 11.61 7.06 1.35
N SER A 102 11.87 8.33 0.99
CA SER A 102 12.89 9.17 1.62
C SER A 102 12.40 9.93 2.86
N LEU A 103 11.10 9.86 3.18
CA LEU A 103 10.54 10.56 4.33
C LEU A 103 10.89 9.83 5.64
N PRO A 104 11.13 10.56 6.74
CA PRO A 104 11.41 9.95 8.04
C PRO A 104 10.19 9.21 8.63
N SER A 105 8.97 9.58 8.21
CA SER A 105 7.73 8.95 8.64
C SER A 105 6.62 9.13 7.61
N LEU A 106 5.78 8.10 7.47
CA LEU A 106 4.57 8.09 6.66
C LEU A 106 3.32 8.53 7.43
N SER A 107 3.42 8.73 8.75
CA SER A 107 2.25 9.00 9.62
C SER A 107 1.50 10.29 9.29
N GLU A 108 2.16 11.26 8.67
CA GLU A 108 1.57 12.56 8.31
C GLU A 108 0.95 12.56 6.89
N LEU A 109 1.10 11.47 6.14
CA LEU A 109 0.62 11.40 4.77
C LEU A 109 -0.88 11.06 4.73
N ASP A 110 -1.64 11.84 3.96
CA ASP A 110 -3.00 11.49 3.57
C ASP A 110 -2.98 10.66 2.29
N HIS A 111 -2.91 9.33 2.42
CA HIS A 111 -2.88 8.40 1.28
C HIS A 111 -4.16 8.44 0.43
N SER A 112 -5.28 8.95 0.95
CA SER A 112 -6.48 9.16 0.13
C SER A 112 -6.30 10.23 -0.95
N LYS A 113 -5.29 11.10 -0.77
CA LYS A 113 -4.94 12.20 -1.68
C LYS A 113 -3.55 12.03 -2.30
N TRP A 114 -3.05 10.79 -2.39
CA TRP A 114 -1.68 10.49 -2.86
C TRP A 114 -1.35 11.09 -4.22
N GLU A 115 -2.27 11.06 -5.20
CA GLU A 115 -2.04 11.66 -6.52
C GLU A 115 -1.86 13.19 -6.45
N ARG A 116 -2.63 13.84 -5.57
CA ARG A 116 -2.54 15.29 -5.35
C ARG A 116 -1.24 15.63 -4.64
N TRP A 117 -0.84 14.82 -3.68
CA TRP A 117 0.45 14.95 -3.00
C TRP A 117 1.60 14.81 -4.01
N LEU A 118 1.59 13.77 -4.85
CA LEU A 118 2.62 13.52 -5.86
C LEU A 118 2.75 14.69 -6.84
N ARG A 119 1.63 15.23 -7.35
CA ARG A 119 1.65 16.41 -8.23
C ARG A 119 2.27 17.64 -7.56
N ARG A 120 2.06 17.83 -6.26
CA ARG A 120 2.67 18.94 -5.52
C ARG A 120 4.15 18.71 -5.28
N HIS A 121 4.53 17.48 -4.94
CA HIS A 121 5.92 17.07 -4.78
C HIS A 121 6.71 17.32 -6.07
N ASP A 122 6.22 16.83 -7.22
CA ASP A 122 6.86 17.02 -8.53
C ASP A 122 7.05 18.50 -8.90
N ARG A 123 6.07 19.36 -8.60
CA ARG A 123 6.17 20.80 -8.86
C ARG A 123 7.25 21.47 -8.02
N LYS A 124 7.38 21.10 -6.75
CA LYS A 124 8.44 21.61 -5.87
C LYS A 124 9.81 21.21 -6.40
N GLN A 125 10.00 19.94 -6.75
CA GLN A 125 11.27 19.45 -7.29
C GLN A 125 11.70 20.17 -8.58
N ARG A 126 10.75 20.51 -9.47
CA ARG A 126 11.03 21.25 -10.72
C ARG A 126 11.27 22.74 -10.54
N GLY A 127 10.84 23.33 -9.43
CA GLY A 127 11.05 24.75 -9.12
C GLY A 127 12.25 25.02 -8.20
N SER A 128 12.91 23.97 -7.72
CA SER A 128 14.12 24.04 -6.88
C SER A 128 15.41 23.71 -7.65
N GLY A 129 15.33 23.61 -8.98
CA GLY A 129 16.45 23.37 -9.88
C GLY A 129 16.64 24.49 -10.89
#